data_AF-A0A3N2Q814-F1
#
_entry.id   AF-A0A3N2Q814-F1
#
_cell.length_a   1.000
_cell.length_b   1.000
_cell.length_c   1.000
_cell.angle_alpha   90.00
_cell.angle_beta   90.00
_cell.angle_gamma   90.00
#
_symmetry.space_group_name_H-M   'P 1'
#
loop_
_entity.id
_entity.type
_entity.pdbx_description
1 polymer ?
#
loop_
_entity_poly.entity_id
_entity_poly.type
_entity_poly.pdbx_seq_one_letter_code
_entity_poly.pdbx_strand_id
1 'polypeptide(L)'
;MFLTHRMDVTRLLKAEGQNELVVEFASALRRGRRLVEKHAHEHRFLARQTEPGRLPVRKAQYHWGWDSGSHPCDPYLESHRGRVADLWLHAEVSQDLATCDVQVFAQTEEANCGRDRVLLALRLEGTTVFSEECEIDAAGRSGTRFTLEAPRHPGFWYPRGYGDQARYELEATLLRESGDVVGSSSKMVGFRRAEPVQEPDAYGTSFQFRINNVDVGGKQPAYYRGRRGQYPLPSYQSRPEGRSGSRGTEKSWFNPTRRQMSCLG
;
A
#
# COMPACT_ATOMS: atom_id res chain seq x y z
N MET A 1 0.45 -15.44 -4.42
CA MET A 1 -0.35 -15.07 -3.22
C MET A 1 -0.46 -13.56 -3.05
N PHE A 2 0.63 -12.79 -3.17
CA PHE A 2 0.62 -11.34 -2.91
C PHE A 2 0.42 -10.46 -4.15
N LEU A 3 -0.04 -11.06 -5.24
CA LEU A 3 -0.28 -10.38 -6.50
C LEU A 3 -1.74 -10.57 -6.86
N THR A 4 -2.34 -9.52 -7.40
CA THR A 4 -3.62 -9.61 -8.09
C THR A 4 -3.36 -10.02 -9.52
N HIS A 5 -4.08 -11.02 -10.00
CA HIS A 5 -4.07 -11.42 -11.40
C HIS A 5 -5.40 -10.99 -12.03
N ARG A 6 -5.33 -10.28 -13.15
CA ARG A 6 -6.48 -9.85 -13.94
C ARG A 6 -6.29 -10.35 -15.37
N MET A 7 -7.36 -10.84 -15.97
CA MET A 7 -7.37 -11.43 -17.30
C MET A 7 -8.66 -11.06 -18.02
N ASP A 8 -8.54 -10.67 -19.28
CA ASP A 8 -9.71 -10.46 -20.13
C ASP A 8 -10.31 -11.82 -20.50
N VAL A 9 -11.54 -12.05 -20.05
CA VAL A 9 -12.31 -13.26 -20.32
C VAL A 9 -13.47 -13.01 -21.28
N THR A 10 -13.61 -11.81 -21.84
CA THR A 10 -14.76 -11.39 -22.65
C THR A 10 -15.06 -12.38 -23.79
N ARG A 11 -14.02 -12.89 -24.45
CA ARG A 11 -14.15 -13.85 -25.55
C ARG A 11 -14.36 -15.31 -25.11
N LEU A 12 -14.17 -15.61 -23.83
CA LEU A 12 -14.34 -16.93 -23.24
C LEU A 12 -15.74 -17.12 -22.65
N LEU A 13 -16.41 -16.00 -22.32
CA LEU A 13 -17.75 -16.02 -21.75
C LEU A 13 -18.78 -16.41 -22.80
N LYS A 14 -19.64 -17.35 -22.44
CA LYS A 14 -20.87 -17.66 -23.19
C LYS A 14 -21.89 -16.56 -22.90
N ALA A 15 -22.47 -15.98 -23.96
CA ALA A 15 -23.52 -14.97 -23.85
C ALA A 15 -24.81 -15.53 -23.25
N GLU A 16 -25.10 -16.80 -23.53
CA GLU A 16 -26.26 -17.51 -23.01
C GLU A 16 -25.82 -18.80 -22.30
N GLY A 17 -26.53 -19.14 -21.22
CA GLY A 17 -26.26 -20.33 -20.42
C GLY A 17 -25.25 -20.11 -19.30
N GLN A 18 -24.77 -21.22 -18.72
CA GLN A 18 -23.87 -21.21 -17.57
C GLN A 18 -22.40 -21.16 -18.00
N ASN A 19 -21.62 -20.34 -17.29
CA ASN A 19 -20.16 -20.31 -17.35
C ASN A 19 -19.61 -20.97 -16.09
N GLU A 20 -18.52 -21.72 -16.22
CA GLU A 20 -17.85 -22.42 -15.11
C GLU A 20 -16.44 -21.86 -14.93
N LEU A 21 -16.08 -21.48 -13.69
CA LEU A 21 -14.73 -21.07 -13.32
C LEU A 21 -14.10 -22.14 -12.43
N VAL A 22 -13.02 -22.75 -12.91
CA VAL A 22 -12.24 -23.74 -12.16
C VAL A 22 -10.86 -23.16 -11.84
N VAL A 23 -10.49 -23.17 -10.55
CA VAL A 23 -9.17 -22.73 -10.07
C VAL A 23 -8.47 -23.89 -9.38
N GLU A 24 -7.40 -24.39 -9.98
CA GLU A 24 -6.63 -25.50 -9.44
C GLU A 24 -5.43 -25.00 -8.61
N PHE A 25 -5.40 -25.37 -7.32
CA PHE A 25 -4.28 -25.03 -6.44
C PHE A 25 -3.30 -26.20 -6.33
N ALA A 26 -2.15 -26.07 -6.96
CA ALA A 26 -1.04 -26.98 -6.73
C ALA A 26 -0.52 -26.87 -5.29
N SER A 27 -0.13 -28.01 -4.69
CA SER A 27 0.46 -28.04 -3.35
C SER A 27 1.75 -27.20 -3.30
N ALA A 28 1.70 -26.10 -2.52
CA ALA A 28 2.84 -25.22 -2.30
C ALA A 28 4.03 -25.95 -1.68
N LEU A 29 3.78 -26.95 -0.81
CA LEU A 29 4.80 -27.79 -0.20
C LEU A 29 5.56 -28.61 -1.26
N ARG A 30 4.82 -29.34 -2.11
CA ARG A 30 5.41 -30.17 -3.17
C ARG A 30 6.17 -29.30 -4.18
N ARG A 31 5.62 -28.13 -4.53
CA ARG A 31 6.30 -27.16 -5.41
C ARG A 31 7.59 -26.63 -4.78
N GLY A 32 7.55 -26.26 -3.50
CA GLY A 32 8.71 -25.76 -2.76
C GLY A 32 9.86 -26.75 -2.73
N ARG A 33 9.59 -28.01 -2.40
CA ARG A 33 10.60 -29.08 -2.41
C ARG A 33 11.28 -29.26 -3.76
N ARG A 34 10.49 -29.27 -4.86
CA ARG A 34 11.04 -29.34 -6.22
C ARG A 34 11.94 -28.16 -6.57
N LEU A 35 11.58 -26.95 -6.11
CA LEU A 35 12.41 -25.76 -6.34
C LEU A 35 13.71 -25.83 -5.54
N VAL A 36 13.67 -26.31 -4.30
CA VAL A 36 14.89 -26.53 -3.50
C VAL A 36 15.83 -27.49 -4.22
N GLU A 37 15.31 -28.63 -4.69
CA GLU A 37 16.11 -29.62 -5.42
C GLU A 37 16.67 -29.05 -6.72
N LYS A 38 15.83 -28.44 -7.56
CA LYS A 38 16.22 -27.85 -8.84
C LYS A 38 17.34 -26.82 -8.69
N HIS A 39 17.27 -25.99 -7.65
CA HIS A 39 18.17 -24.86 -7.44
C HIS A 39 19.22 -25.13 -6.35
N ALA A 40 19.40 -26.38 -5.93
CA ALA A 40 20.38 -26.77 -4.90
C ALA A 40 21.83 -26.50 -5.31
N HIS A 41 22.11 -26.44 -6.63
CA HIS A 41 23.43 -26.17 -7.19
C HIS A 41 23.83 -24.69 -7.07
N GLU A 42 22.87 -23.77 -6.96
CA GLU A 42 23.12 -22.32 -6.91
C GLU A 42 22.75 -21.68 -5.56
N HIS A 43 21.95 -22.37 -4.73
CA HIS A 43 21.43 -21.82 -3.49
C HIS A 43 21.50 -22.81 -2.33
N ARG A 44 21.92 -22.29 -1.16
CA ARG A 44 21.82 -23.00 0.12
C ARG A 44 20.56 -22.57 0.86
N PHE A 45 19.53 -23.42 0.84
CA PHE A 45 18.22 -23.16 1.44
C PHE A 45 18.22 -23.36 2.97
N LEU A 46 18.73 -22.38 3.71
CA LEU A 46 18.84 -22.42 5.18
C LEU A 46 17.53 -21.98 5.86
N ALA A 47 16.67 -22.94 6.21
CA ALA A 47 15.51 -22.70 7.06
C ALA A 47 15.80 -23.13 8.51
N ARG A 48 15.65 -22.20 9.48
CA ARG A 48 15.82 -22.50 10.92
C ARG A 48 14.57 -23.01 11.62
N GLN A 49 13.41 -22.77 11.02
CA GLN A 49 12.11 -23.18 11.52
C GLN A 49 11.34 -23.75 10.34
N THR A 50 10.71 -24.90 10.53
CA THR A 50 9.85 -25.60 9.55
C THR A 50 10.60 -26.11 8.30
N GLU A 51 9.92 -26.19 7.16
CA GLU A 51 10.37 -26.86 5.93
C GLU A 51 11.18 -25.92 4.98
N PRO A 52 12.35 -26.32 4.45
CA PRO A 52 13.15 -25.50 3.51
C PRO A 52 12.46 -25.09 2.22
N GLY A 53 11.51 -25.91 1.74
CA GLY A 53 10.64 -25.60 0.60
C GLY A 53 9.86 -24.29 0.75
N ARG A 54 9.89 -23.68 1.94
CA ARG A 54 9.36 -22.37 2.21
C ARG A 54 10.03 -21.21 1.47
N LEU A 55 11.34 -21.29 1.37
CA LEU A 55 12.15 -20.17 0.91
C LEU A 55 11.89 -19.80 -0.57
N PRO A 56 11.75 -20.74 -1.51
CA PRO A 56 11.57 -20.40 -2.92
C PRO A 56 10.13 -20.10 -3.34
N VAL A 57 9.12 -20.23 -2.47
CA VAL A 57 7.71 -20.02 -2.86
C VAL A 57 7.17 -18.69 -2.30
N ARG A 58 6.61 -17.84 -3.16
CA ARG A 58 5.98 -16.55 -2.77
C ARG A 58 4.59 -16.75 -2.15
N LYS A 59 4.58 -17.39 -0.97
CA LYS A 59 3.43 -17.59 -0.07
C LYS A 59 3.75 -16.97 1.30
N ALA A 60 2.71 -16.61 2.05
CA ALA A 60 2.89 -16.15 3.42
C ALA A 60 3.59 -17.21 4.27
N GLN A 61 4.68 -16.80 4.92
CA GLN A 61 5.63 -17.70 5.55
C GLN A 61 5.06 -18.40 6.79
N TYR A 62 4.09 -17.76 7.46
CA TYR A 62 3.42 -18.31 8.62
C TYR A 62 2.58 -19.56 8.28
N HIS A 63 2.12 -19.72 7.04
CA HIS A 63 1.37 -20.90 6.59
C HIS A 63 2.17 -22.22 6.62
N TRP A 64 3.46 -22.18 6.93
CA TRP A 64 4.31 -23.37 6.99
C TRP A 64 4.59 -23.90 8.38
N GLY A 65 3.79 -23.51 9.37
CA GLY A 65 3.83 -24.09 10.71
C GLY A 65 3.60 -23.10 11.84
N TRP A 66 2.95 -21.97 11.56
CA TRP A 66 2.53 -20.98 12.55
C TRP A 66 1.00 -20.93 12.62
N ASP A 67 0.45 -20.55 13.77
CA ASP A 67 -0.94 -20.80 14.22
C ASP A 67 -2.04 -20.00 13.48
N SER A 68 -1.78 -19.53 12.26
CA SER A 68 -2.74 -18.76 11.46
C SER A 68 -3.10 -19.52 10.18
N GLY A 69 -4.41 -19.70 9.97
CA GLY A 69 -4.98 -20.52 8.90
C GLY A 69 -4.78 -19.96 7.50
N SER A 70 -5.02 -20.81 6.50
CA SER A 70 -4.97 -20.44 5.08
C SER A 70 -6.24 -19.70 4.66
N HIS A 71 -6.08 -18.58 3.98
CA HIS A 71 -7.19 -17.93 3.27
C HIS A 71 -7.17 -18.36 1.79
N PRO A 72 -8.28 -18.85 1.22
CA PRO A 72 -8.40 -19.06 -0.22
C PRO A 72 -8.30 -17.73 -0.98
N CYS A 73 -8.13 -17.78 -2.30
CA CYS A 73 -8.35 -16.59 -3.12
C CYS A 73 -9.84 -16.49 -3.46
N ASP A 74 -10.36 -15.28 -3.44
CA ASP A 74 -11.75 -15.00 -3.81
C ASP A 74 -11.77 -14.37 -5.21
N PRO A 75 -12.00 -15.15 -6.29
CA PRO A 75 -12.14 -14.58 -7.61
C PRO A 75 -13.43 -13.77 -7.71
N TYR A 76 -13.40 -12.72 -8.51
CA TYR A 76 -14.58 -11.93 -8.85
C TYR A 76 -14.57 -11.60 -10.34
N LEU A 77 -15.76 -11.39 -10.90
CA LEU A 77 -15.94 -10.95 -12.27
C LEU A 77 -16.31 -9.47 -12.27
N GLU A 78 -15.68 -8.70 -13.13
CA GLU A 78 -15.98 -7.29 -13.35
C GLU A 78 -16.26 -7.04 -14.83
N SER A 79 -17.09 -6.04 -15.11
CA SER A 79 -17.36 -5.57 -16.46
C SER A 79 -17.30 -4.06 -16.45
N HIS A 80 -16.59 -3.48 -17.41
CA HIS A 80 -16.45 -2.04 -17.57
C HIS A 80 -16.33 -1.68 -19.04
N ARG A 81 -16.76 -0.46 -19.38
CA ARG A 81 -16.55 0.11 -20.73
C ARG A 81 -15.23 0.87 -20.81
N GLY A 82 -14.69 1.31 -19.67
CA GLY A 82 -13.38 1.94 -19.50
C GLY A 82 -13.03 1.90 -18.01
N ARG A 83 -11.74 1.89 -17.66
CA ARG A 83 -11.32 1.84 -16.25
C ARG A 83 -10.14 2.76 -15.99
N VAL A 84 -10.15 3.40 -14.82
CA VAL A 84 -8.92 3.92 -14.20
C VAL A 84 -8.26 2.74 -13.49
N ALA A 85 -7.23 2.19 -14.12
CA ALA A 85 -6.54 0.99 -13.67
C ALA A 85 -5.66 1.21 -12.45
N ASP A 86 -5.03 2.38 -12.35
CA ASP A 86 -4.24 2.79 -11.21
C ASP A 86 -4.30 4.32 -11.05
N LEU A 87 -4.12 4.79 -9.83
CA LEU A 87 -4.13 6.20 -9.45
C LEU A 87 -3.06 6.40 -8.37
N TRP A 88 -1.95 7.04 -8.73
CA TRP A 88 -0.83 7.31 -7.82
C TRP A 88 -0.45 8.79 -7.82
N LEU A 89 0.35 9.21 -6.84
CA LEU A 89 0.89 10.57 -6.81
C LEU A 89 2.31 10.53 -6.24
N HIS A 90 3.10 11.53 -6.64
CA HIS A 90 4.31 11.93 -5.94
C HIS A 90 4.07 13.29 -5.30
N ALA A 91 4.52 13.47 -4.07
CA ALA A 91 4.37 14.72 -3.37
C ALA A 91 5.62 15.04 -2.56
N GLU A 92 6.05 16.29 -2.63
CA GLU A 92 7.14 16.83 -1.83
C GLU A 92 6.66 18.06 -1.07
N VAL A 93 6.64 17.96 0.26
CA VAL A 93 6.30 19.07 1.15
C VAL A 93 7.55 19.90 1.39
N SER A 94 7.48 21.22 1.26
CA SER A 94 8.60 22.15 1.46
C SER A 94 9.16 22.09 2.88
N GLN A 95 10.44 22.43 3.07
CA GLN A 95 11.09 22.38 4.39
C GLN A 95 10.46 23.34 5.41
N ASP A 96 9.99 24.50 4.96
CA ASP A 96 9.28 25.49 5.78
C ASP A 96 7.81 25.12 6.04
N LEU A 97 7.34 24.01 5.48
CA LEU A 97 5.94 23.55 5.56
C LEU A 97 4.93 24.57 5.01
N ALA A 98 5.34 25.40 4.05
CA ALA A 98 4.47 26.37 3.40
C ALA A 98 3.77 25.82 2.15
N THR A 99 4.39 24.88 1.43
CA THR A 99 3.85 24.36 0.16
C THR A 99 4.07 22.87 0.01
N CYS A 100 3.35 22.26 -0.92
CA CYS A 100 3.55 20.89 -1.36
C CYS A 100 3.45 20.82 -2.88
N ASP A 101 4.54 20.41 -3.53
CA ASP A 101 4.54 20.08 -4.95
C ASP A 101 3.92 18.70 -5.13
N VAL A 102 2.87 18.60 -5.94
CA VAL A 102 2.12 17.37 -6.17
C VAL A 102 2.11 17.05 -7.66
N GLN A 103 2.49 15.82 -7.98
CA GLN A 103 2.37 15.23 -9.31
C GLN A 103 1.42 14.05 -9.23
N VAL A 104 0.29 14.13 -9.93
CA VAL A 104 -0.74 13.10 -9.95
C VAL A 104 -0.65 12.33 -11.27
N PHE A 105 -0.85 11.02 -11.18
CA PHE A 105 -0.85 10.14 -12.34
C PHE A 105 -2.03 9.17 -12.28
N ALA A 106 -2.63 8.93 -13.43
CA ALA A 106 -3.65 7.91 -13.64
C ALA A 106 -3.27 7.01 -14.81
N GLN A 107 -3.44 5.70 -14.63
CA GLN A 107 -3.38 4.72 -15.72
C GLN A 107 -4.80 4.35 -16.10
N THR A 108 -5.09 4.31 -17.40
CA THR A 108 -6.40 3.92 -17.93
C THR A 108 -6.29 2.67 -18.78
N GLU A 109 -7.39 1.91 -18.85
CA GLU A 109 -7.61 0.76 -19.71
C GLU A 109 -8.90 1.00 -20.53
N GLU A 110 -8.93 0.55 -21.80
CA GLU A 110 -10.08 0.71 -22.71
C GLU A 110 -10.52 2.20 -22.90
N ALA A 111 -9.54 3.11 -22.89
CA ALA A 111 -9.72 4.53 -23.18
C ALA A 111 -9.31 4.87 -24.62
N ASN A 112 -10.08 5.76 -25.27
CA ASN A 112 -9.73 6.27 -26.59
C ASN A 112 -8.68 7.39 -26.45
N CYS A 113 -7.40 7.01 -26.54
CA CYS A 113 -6.28 7.94 -26.41
C CYS A 113 -6.44 9.15 -27.36
N GLY A 114 -6.15 10.35 -26.86
CA GLY A 114 -6.31 11.61 -27.59
C GLY A 114 -7.74 12.17 -27.65
N ARG A 115 -8.79 11.37 -27.43
CA ARG A 115 -10.20 11.84 -27.42
C ARG A 115 -10.79 11.87 -26.02
N ASP A 116 -10.69 10.76 -25.32
CA ASP A 116 -11.14 10.66 -23.93
C ASP A 116 -10.24 11.53 -23.03
N ARG A 117 -10.78 11.92 -21.87
CA ARG A 117 -10.12 12.76 -20.88
C ARG A 117 -10.18 12.13 -19.51
N VAL A 118 -9.21 12.45 -18.65
CA VAL A 118 -9.27 12.11 -17.22
C VAL A 118 -9.42 13.40 -16.43
N LEU A 119 -10.51 13.52 -15.68
CA LEU A 119 -10.66 14.57 -14.69
C LEU A 119 -9.99 14.13 -13.39
N LEU A 120 -8.91 14.82 -13.03
CA LEU A 120 -8.18 14.63 -11.78
C LEU A 120 -8.65 15.68 -10.78
N ALA A 121 -9.18 15.25 -9.64
CA ALA A 121 -9.67 16.12 -8.59
C ALA A 121 -9.06 15.77 -7.24
N LEU A 122 -8.73 16.79 -6.47
CA LEU A 122 -8.31 16.67 -5.08
C LEU A 122 -9.29 17.43 -4.19
N ARG A 123 -9.83 16.77 -3.17
CA ARG A 123 -10.78 17.36 -2.23
C ARG A 123 -10.27 17.26 -0.80
N LEU A 124 -10.53 18.30 -0.01
CA LEU A 124 -10.32 18.31 1.44
C LEU A 124 -11.66 18.57 2.10
N GLU A 125 -12.10 17.63 2.95
CA GLU A 125 -13.39 17.74 3.67
C GLU A 125 -14.58 18.05 2.75
N GLY A 126 -14.59 17.46 1.55
CA GLY A 126 -15.62 17.66 0.53
C GLY A 126 -15.42 18.91 -0.35
N THR A 127 -14.49 19.80 0.00
CA THR A 127 -14.18 20.99 -0.81
C THR A 127 -13.11 20.68 -1.84
N THR A 128 -13.38 20.96 -3.12
CA THR A 128 -12.39 20.80 -4.19
C THR A 128 -11.29 21.85 -4.05
N VAL A 129 -10.06 21.38 -3.83
CA VAL A 129 -8.86 22.23 -3.75
C VAL A 129 -8.10 22.27 -5.07
N PHE A 130 -8.26 21.25 -5.90
CA PHE A 130 -7.67 21.17 -7.23
C PHE A 130 -8.57 20.34 -8.13
N SER A 131 -8.69 20.73 -9.40
CA SER A 131 -9.43 20.01 -10.42
C SER A 131 -8.88 20.37 -11.79
N GLU A 132 -8.50 19.37 -12.57
CA GLU A 132 -7.99 19.56 -13.92
C GLU A 132 -8.37 18.39 -14.82
N GLU A 133 -8.77 18.70 -16.05
CA GLU A 133 -8.96 17.70 -17.09
C GLU A 133 -7.67 17.52 -17.88
N CYS A 134 -7.21 16.28 -17.96
CA CYS A 134 -5.95 15.94 -18.59
C CYS A 134 -6.17 15.02 -19.80
N GLU A 135 -5.35 15.20 -20.83
CA GLU A 135 -5.33 14.31 -21.99
C GLU A 135 -4.74 12.95 -21.61
N ILE A 136 -5.08 11.92 -22.39
CA ILE A 136 -4.60 10.56 -22.23
C ILE A 136 -3.56 10.26 -23.32
N ASP A 137 -2.35 9.91 -22.92
CA ASP A 137 -1.25 9.55 -23.82
C ASP A 137 -1.49 8.19 -24.52
N ALA A 138 -0.68 7.87 -25.53
CA ALA A 138 -0.81 6.61 -26.28
C ALA A 138 -0.59 5.34 -25.44
N ALA A 139 -0.04 5.46 -24.23
CA ALA A 139 0.10 4.36 -23.28
C ALA A 139 -1.05 4.31 -22.26
N GLY A 140 -2.11 5.12 -22.44
CA GLY A 140 -3.25 5.19 -21.54
C GLY A 140 -2.96 5.96 -20.24
N ARG A 141 -1.87 6.72 -20.16
CA ARG A 141 -1.50 7.49 -18.96
C ARG A 141 -1.97 8.94 -19.07
N SER A 142 -2.32 9.50 -17.94
CA SER A 142 -2.65 10.90 -17.79
C SER A 142 -2.06 11.43 -16.48
N GLY A 143 -1.78 12.73 -16.41
CA GLY A 143 -1.22 13.33 -15.22
C GLY A 143 -1.13 14.84 -15.27
N THR A 144 -0.98 15.43 -14.10
CA THR A 144 -0.84 16.88 -13.90
C THR A 144 0.06 17.16 -12.71
N ARG A 145 0.60 18.38 -12.67
CA ARG A 145 1.46 18.87 -11.59
C ARG A 145 0.94 20.23 -11.11
N PHE A 146 0.79 20.36 -9.80
CA PHE A 146 0.37 21.60 -9.17
C PHE A 146 1.07 21.79 -7.83
N THR A 147 1.09 23.02 -7.35
CA THR A 147 1.56 23.35 -6.01
C THR A 147 0.36 23.58 -5.12
N LEU A 148 0.25 22.80 -4.05
CA LEU A 148 -0.65 23.11 -2.95
C LEU A 148 0.04 24.10 -2.03
N GLU A 149 -0.55 25.28 -1.86
CA GLU A 149 -0.23 26.10 -0.72
C GLU A 149 -0.80 25.41 0.53
N ALA A 150 -0.03 25.35 1.61
CA ALA A 150 -0.48 24.75 2.85
C ALA A 150 -1.81 25.41 3.25
N PRO A 151 -2.94 24.68 3.23
CA PRO A 151 -4.18 25.30 3.63
C PRO A 151 -4.05 25.70 5.10
N ARG A 152 -4.48 26.93 5.42
CA ARG A 152 -4.85 27.27 6.79
C ARG A 152 -5.79 26.16 7.25
N HIS A 153 -5.40 25.44 8.32
CA HIS A 153 -5.97 24.21 8.85
C HIS A 153 -7.26 23.64 8.19
N PRO A 154 -7.31 22.34 7.85
CA PRO A 154 -6.28 21.32 8.09
C PRO A 154 -5.25 21.24 6.94
N GLY A 155 -3.98 21.52 7.26
CA GLY A 155 -2.87 21.58 6.30
C GLY A 155 -2.29 20.20 5.95
N PHE A 156 -1.28 19.77 6.70
CA PHE A 156 -0.56 18.51 6.49
C PHE A 156 -0.96 17.42 7.49
N TRP A 157 -0.66 16.18 7.14
CA TRP A 157 -0.91 15.01 7.98
C TRP A 157 0.17 14.85 9.05
N TYR A 158 -0.24 14.65 10.30
CA TYR A 158 0.61 14.31 11.43
C TYR A 158 0.18 13.00 12.08
N PRO A 159 1.12 12.25 12.70
CA PRO A 159 0.77 11.08 13.48
C PRO A 159 0.01 11.47 14.76
N ARG A 160 -0.66 10.49 15.37
CA ARG A 160 -1.47 10.70 16.59
C ARG A 160 -0.66 11.41 17.68
N GLY A 161 -1.21 12.51 18.20
CA GLY A 161 -0.59 13.30 19.27
C GLY A 161 0.45 14.33 18.83
N TYR A 162 0.67 14.48 17.52
CA TYR A 162 1.65 15.42 16.96
C TYR A 162 1.02 16.50 16.04
N GLY A 163 -0.31 16.50 15.88
CA GLY A 163 -1.03 17.48 15.05
C GLY A 163 -2.31 16.90 14.45
N ASP A 164 -2.81 17.54 13.40
CA ASP A 164 -4.01 17.11 12.65
C ASP A 164 -3.71 15.93 11.71
N GLN A 165 -4.67 15.04 11.50
CA GLN A 165 -4.58 13.93 10.56
C GLN A 165 -5.25 14.28 9.22
N ALA A 166 -4.90 15.43 8.61
CA ALA A 166 -5.49 15.89 7.35
C ALA A 166 -5.41 14.82 6.25
N ARG A 167 -6.54 14.50 5.61
CA ARG A 167 -6.60 13.55 4.48
C ARG A 167 -7.41 14.13 3.34
N TYR A 168 -6.82 14.10 2.17
CA TYR A 168 -7.41 14.55 0.93
C TYR A 168 -7.96 13.35 0.17
N GLU A 169 -9.10 13.51 -0.48
CA GLU A 169 -9.61 12.56 -1.45
C GLU A 169 -9.04 12.91 -2.82
N LEU A 170 -8.20 12.04 -3.35
CA LEU A 170 -7.75 12.10 -4.73
C LEU A 170 -8.67 11.22 -5.57
N GLU A 171 -9.29 11.80 -6.58
CA GLU A 171 -10.20 11.13 -7.51
C GLU A 171 -9.72 11.30 -8.95
N ALA A 172 -9.84 10.25 -9.74
CA ALA A 172 -9.67 10.27 -11.18
C ALA A 172 -10.95 9.74 -11.84
N THR A 173 -11.52 10.53 -12.75
CA THR A 173 -12.74 10.19 -13.49
C THR A 173 -12.43 10.13 -14.98
N LEU A 174 -12.66 8.97 -15.60
CA LEU A 174 -12.49 8.77 -17.03
C LEU A 174 -13.76 9.21 -17.77
N LEU A 175 -13.60 10.20 -18.65
CA LEU A 175 -14.65 10.84 -19.44
C LEU A 175 -14.49 10.49 -20.91
N ARG A 176 -15.59 10.15 -21.56
CA ARG A 176 -15.64 10.05 -23.03
C ARG A 176 -15.67 11.44 -23.66
N GLU A 177 -15.37 11.50 -24.95
CA GLU A 177 -15.56 12.71 -25.77
C GLU A 177 -17.00 13.28 -25.69
N SER A 178 -18.01 12.43 -25.48
CA SER A 178 -19.40 12.83 -25.24
C SER A 178 -19.65 13.50 -23.89
N GLY A 179 -18.70 13.44 -22.96
CA GLY A 179 -18.85 13.86 -21.56
C GLY A 179 -19.32 12.74 -20.62
N ASP A 180 -19.59 11.53 -21.13
CA ASP A 180 -20.05 10.41 -20.31
C ASP A 180 -18.94 9.88 -19.39
N VAL A 181 -19.27 9.70 -18.11
CA VAL A 181 -18.38 9.03 -17.15
C VAL A 181 -18.43 7.52 -17.37
N VAL A 182 -17.28 6.92 -17.65
CA VAL A 182 -17.18 5.46 -17.90
C VAL A 182 -16.37 4.69 -16.88
N GLY A 183 -15.63 5.40 -16.01
CA GLY A 183 -14.91 4.80 -14.91
C GLY A 183 -14.42 5.86 -13.93
N SER A 184 -14.26 5.48 -12.67
CA SER A 184 -13.71 6.34 -11.63
C SER A 184 -12.89 5.52 -10.64
N SER A 185 -11.92 6.17 -10.00
CA SER A 185 -11.13 5.60 -8.92
C SER A 185 -10.79 6.72 -7.93
N SER A 186 -10.92 6.44 -6.64
CA SER A 186 -10.56 7.40 -5.59
C SER A 186 -9.74 6.76 -4.48
N LYS A 187 -8.94 7.59 -3.82
CA LYS A 187 -8.15 7.18 -2.66
C LYS A 187 -7.91 8.35 -1.72
N MET A 188 -7.73 8.03 -0.44
CA MET A 188 -7.39 9.03 0.57
C MET A 188 -5.87 9.16 0.72
N VAL A 189 -5.36 10.37 0.56
CA VAL A 189 -3.93 10.72 0.66
C VAL A 189 -3.68 11.71 1.80
N GLY A 190 -2.51 11.65 2.42
CA GLY A 190 -2.10 12.60 3.46
C GLY A 190 -0.68 13.07 3.19
N PHE A 191 -0.49 14.37 3.01
CA PHE A 191 0.80 14.97 2.68
C PHE A 191 1.62 15.21 3.95
N ARG A 192 2.88 14.80 3.94
CA ARG A 192 3.83 15.01 5.05
C ARG A 192 5.27 14.88 4.57
N ARG A 193 6.20 15.53 5.26
CA ARG A 193 7.61 15.15 5.24
C ARG A 193 7.79 13.96 6.20
N ALA A 194 8.56 12.97 5.79
CA ALA A 194 8.95 11.86 6.65
C ALA A 194 10.40 11.48 6.38
N GLU A 195 11.26 11.65 7.37
CA GLU A 195 12.69 11.35 7.26
C GLU A 195 13.15 10.41 8.38
N PRO A 196 13.94 9.37 8.07
CA PRO A 196 14.69 8.65 9.07
C PRO A 196 15.91 9.48 9.49
N VAL A 197 15.97 9.85 10.76
CA VAL A 197 17.10 10.55 11.36
C VAL A 197 18.06 9.51 11.92
N GLN A 198 19.30 9.54 11.41
CA GLN A 198 20.38 8.65 11.80
C GLN A 198 21.65 9.47 12.03
N GLU A 199 21.82 9.91 13.27
CA GLU A 199 22.91 10.81 13.67
C GLU A 199 23.76 10.14 14.75
N PRO A 200 25.09 10.32 14.75
CA PRO A 200 25.92 9.86 15.85
C PRO A 200 25.51 10.50 17.18
N ASP A 201 25.42 9.69 18.24
CA ASP A 201 25.18 10.15 19.60
C ASP A 201 26.10 9.42 20.60
N ALA A 202 25.90 9.66 21.91
CA ALA A 202 26.70 9.05 22.97
C ALA A 202 26.63 7.51 23.02
N TYR A 203 25.68 6.89 22.32
CA TYR A 203 25.37 5.46 22.39
C TYR A 203 25.55 4.74 21.04
N GLY A 204 25.86 5.47 19.96
CA GLY A 204 26.13 4.92 18.63
C GLY A 204 25.56 5.82 17.54
N THR A 205 24.63 5.27 16.76
CA THR A 205 23.85 6.02 15.77
C THR A 205 22.39 5.94 16.15
N SER A 206 21.74 7.09 16.28
CA SER A 206 20.31 7.18 16.55
C SER A 206 19.50 6.58 15.40
N PHE A 207 18.28 6.13 15.69
CA PHE A 207 17.31 5.78 14.67
C PHE A 207 15.94 6.27 15.15
N GLN A 208 15.50 7.38 14.57
CA GLN A 208 14.19 7.98 14.85
C GLN A 208 13.55 8.50 13.56
N PHE A 209 12.25 8.78 13.61
CA PHE A 209 11.55 9.38 12.48
C PHE A 209 11.21 10.82 12.79
N ARG A 210 11.52 11.73 11.88
CA ARG A 210 11.04 13.11 11.93
C ARG A 210 9.92 13.28 10.92
N ILE A 211 8.76 13.74 11.39
CA ILE A 211 7.57 14.02 10.58
C ILE A 211 7.30 15.50 10.64
N ASN A 212 7.26 16.18 9.49
CA ASN A 212 7.03 17.63 9.38
C ASN A 212 7.89 18.43 10.38
N ASN A 213 9.21 18.17 10.37
CA ASN A 213 10.20 18.80 11.24
C ASN A 213 10.04 18.49 12.76
N VAL A 214 9.20 17.53 13.15
CA VAL A 214 9.02 17.10 14.55
C VAL A 214 9.46 15.65 14.75
N ASP A 215 10.34 15.41 15.72
CA ASP A 215 10.82 14.06 16.06
C ASP A 215 9.72 13.24 16.76
N VAL A 216 9.40 12.07 16.20
CA VAL A 216 8.32 11.19 16.65
C VAL A 216 8.89 9.99 17.39
N GLY A 217 8.34 9.69 18.58
CA GLY A 217 8.76 8.53 19.41
C GLY A 217 9.66 8.86 20.60
N GLY A 218 9.65 10.12 21.06
CA GLY A 218 10.59 10.69 22.03
C GLY A 218 10.57 10.12 23.46
N LYS A 219 10.94 8.85 23.67
CA LYS A 219 11.45 8.40 24.98
C LYS A 219 12.73 7.58 24.96
N GLN A 220 13.20 7.08 23.81
CA GLN A 220 14.57 6.55 23.65
C GLN A 220 14.84 6.28 22.16
N PRO A 221 16.00 6.68 21.60
CA PRO A 221 16.41 6.26 20.27
C PRO A 221 16.54 4.73 20.23
N ALA A 222 16.07 4.10 19.15
CA ALA A 222 16.34 2.68 18.93
C ALA A 222 17.77 2.53 18.39
N TYR A 223 18.64 1.83 19.13
CA TYR A 223 20.03 1.61 18.71
C TYR A 223 20.17 0.30 17.92
N TYR A 224 20.70 0.37 16.70
CA TYR A 224 21.14 -0.82 15.98
C TYR A 224 22.51 -1.27 16.52
N ARG A 225 22.52 -2.14 17.55
CA ARG A 225 23.76 -2.77 18.02
C ARG A 225 24.00 -4.08 17.27
N GLY A 226 25.02 -4.11 16.43
CA GLY A 226 25.50 -5.34 15.79
C GLY A 226 26.22 -6.27 16.78
N ARG A 227 25.49 -6.93 17.70
CA ARG A 227 25.89 -8.20 18.36
C ARG A 227 24.77 -8.76 19.26
N ARG A 228 24.74 -10.11 19.33
CA ARG A 228 23.70 -10.98 19.91
C ARG A 228 23.34 -10.61 21.36
N GLY A 229 22.06 -10.33 21.61
CA GLY A 229 21.47 -10.24 22.95
C GLY A 229 19.94 -10.14 22.84
N GLN A 230 19.23 -11.01 23.57
CA GLN A 230 17.76 -11.07 23.63
C GLN A 230 17.21 -9.89 24.44
N TYR A 231 16.10 -9.31 23.96
CA TYR A 231 15.24 -8.41 24.76
C TYR A 231 13.92 -9.12 25.09
N PRO A 232 13.33 -8.89 26.27
CA PRO A 232 12.06 -9.51 26.66
C PRO A 232 10.88 -8.91 25.88
N LEU A 233 9.91 -9.76 25.53
CA LEU A 233 8.70 -9.42 24.79
C LEU A 233 7.58 -8.94 25.73
N PRO A 234 6.78 -7.91 25.36
CA PRO A 234 5.50 -7.65 26.00
C PRO A 234 4.46 -8.70 25.58
N SER A 235 3.68 -9.18 26.54
CA SER A 235 2.56 -10.11 26.33
C SER A 235 1.41 -9.45 25.55
N TYR A 236 0.91 -10.12 24.51
CA TYR A 236 -0.32 -9.73 23.81
C TYR A 236 -1.47 -10.67 24.19
N GLN A 237 -2.60 -10.09 24.62
CA GLN A 237 -3.89 -10.78 24.72
C GLN A 237 -4.53 -10.84 23.32
N SER A 238 -4.94 -12.04 22.90
CA SER A 238 -5.63 -12.32 21.64
C SER A 238 -7.01 -11.65 21.55
N ARG A 239 -7.39 -11.14 20.37
CA ARG A 239 -8.80 -10.85 20.02
C ARG A 239 -9.09 -10.90 18.51
N PRO A 240 -10.37 -11.12 18.12
CA PRO A 240 -10.84 -11.13 16.74
C PRO A 240 -11.15 -9.70 16.20
N GLU A 241 -11.21 -9.59 14.88
CA GLU A 241 -11.83 -8.52 14.05
C GLU A 241 -11.13 -7.14 13.93
N GLY A 242 -10.69 -6.85 12.70
CA GLY A 242 -9.79 -5.77 12.28
C GLY A 242 -10.27 -4.32 12.36
N ARG A 243 -11.42 -4.02 12.96
CA ARG A 243 -11.79 -2.63 13.36
C ARG A 243 -11.52 -2.35 14.84
N SER A 244 -11.40 -3.39 15.67
CA SER A 244 -11.13 -3.22 17.10
C SER A 244 -9.64 -2.97 17.38
N GLY A 245 -8.74 -3.52 16.56
CA GLY A 245 -7.29 -3.37 16.71
C GLY A 245 -6.81 -1.92 16.55
N SER A 246 -7.34 -1.18 15.57
CA SER A 246 -7.00 0.24 15.40
C SER A 246 -7.55 1.11 16.55
N ARG A 247 -8.77 0.83 17.02
CA ARG A 247 -9.35 1.52 18.20
C ARG A 247 -8.63 1.18 19.51
N GLY A 248 -8.11 -0.04 19.64
CA GLY A 248 -7.24 -0.45 20.74
C GLY A 248 -5.95 0.36 20.74
N THR A 249 -5.32 0.50 19.55
CA THR A 249 -4.16 1.38 19.37
C THR A 249 -4.48 2.87 19.45
N GLU A 250 -5.73 3.31 19.21
CA GLU A 250 -6.16 4.70 19.43
C GLU A 250 -6.32 5.04 20.91
N LYS A 251 -6.56 4.04 21.78
CA LYS A 251 -6.64 4.21 23.24
C LYS A 251 -5.28 4.09 23.92
N SER A 252 -4.36 3.33 23.34
CA SER A 252 -2.97 3.22 23.80
C SER A 252 -2.06 4.22 23.07
N TRP A 253 -1.02 4.76 23.70
CA TRP A 253 -0.15 5.80 23.12
C TRP A 253 0.85 5.30 22.05
N PHE A 254 0.46 4.39 21.15
CA PHE A 254 1.38 3.77 20.19
C PHE A 254 1.52 4.56 18.88
N ASN A 255 2.76 4.92 18.57
CA ASN A 255 3.26 5.31 17.25
C ASN A 255 4.74 4.85 17.16
N PRO A 256 5.24 4.26 16.04
CA PRO A 256 4.55 3.66 14.91
C PRO A 256 4.20 2.18 15.12
N THR A 257 3.19 1.66 14.41
CA THR A 257 2.88 0.22 14.42
C THR A 257 3.73 -0.50 13.38
N ARG A 258 4.65 -1.36 13.82
CA ARG A 258 5.34 -2.28 12.91
C ARG A 258 4.40 -3.43 12.58
N ARG A 259 4.01 -3.59 11.31
CA ARG A 259 3.39 -4.83 10.84
C ARG A 259 4.45 -5.94 10.81
N GLN A 260 4.69 -6.57 11.96
CA GLN A 260 5.26 -7.91 12.04
C GLN A 260 4.10 -8.88 12.24
N MET A 261 4.01 -9.90 11.40
CA MET A 261 3.32 -11.13 11.80
C MET A 261 4.14 -11.70 12.96
N SER A 262 3.63 -11.52 14.18
CA SER A 262 4.36 -11.69 15.42
C SER A 262 4.71 -13.16 15.66
N CYS A 263 5.99 -13.40 15.90
CA CYS A 263 6.49 -14.57 16.61
C CYS A 263 6.04 -14.48 18.08
N LEU A 264 5.52 -15.58 18.62
CA LEU A 264 5.24 -15.85 20.01
C LEU A 264 5.78 -17.24 20.31
N GLY A 265 6.71 -17.32 21.27
CA GLY A 265 7.10 -18.52 22.03
C GLY A 265 7.77 -19.63 21.25
#